data_AF-A0A1S8GPA2-F1
#
_entry.id   AF-A0A1S8GPA2-F1
#
_cell.length_a   1.000
_cell.length_b   1.000
_cell.length_c   1.000
_cell.angle_alpha   90.00
_cell.angle_beta   90.00
_cell.angle_gamma   90.00
#
_symmetry.space_group_name_H-M   'P 1'
#
loop_
_entity.id
_entity.type
_entity.pdbx_description
1 polymer ?
#
loop_
_entity_poly.entity_id
_entity_poly.type
_entity_poly.pdbx_seq_one_letter_code
_entity_poly.pdbx_strand_id
1 'polypeptide(L)'
;MIYTVPLRPTAAQSLTCPIAGLQCQIWLRQLATGLYLDLTADTIPLLRGIICQNATDLIRNPASLLPGRLYFSDTQGHDDPVFSGLGSRFLLHYEDDTS
;
A
#
# COMPACT_ATOMS: atom_id res chain seq x y z
N MET A 1 10.66 -7.69 8.70
CA MET A 1 10.88 -8.24 7.33
C MET A 1 10.18 -7.36 6.31
N ILE A 2 10.72 -7.16 5.10
CA ILE A 2 10.10 -6.30 4.07
C ILE A 2 9.47 -7.17 2.97
N TYR A 3 8.22 -6.87 2.63
CA TYR A 3 7.47 -7.45 1.52
C TYR A 3 7.06 -6.35 0.52
N THR A 4 7.35 -6.55 -0.76
CA THR A 4 6.97 -5.62 -1.82
C THR A 4 5.75 -6.14 -2.56
N VAL A 5 4.68 -5.35 -2.56
CA VAL A 5 3.43 -5.70 -3.23
C VAL A 5 3.60 -5.56 -4.75
N PRO A 6 3.28 -6.59 -5.56
CA PRO A 6 3.47 -6.55 -7.02
C PRO A 6 2.36 -5.75 -7.71
N LEU A 7 2.56 -4.44 -7.82
CA LEU A 7 1.62 -3.52 -8.46
C LEU A 7 1.80 -3.47 -9.99
N ARG A 8 0.72 -3.11 -10.70
CA ARG A 8 0.73 -2.83 -12.14
C ARG A 8 0.56 -1.32 -12.41
N PRO A 9 1.08 -0.78 -13.51
CA PRO A 9 0.96 0.64 -13.84
C PRO A 9 -0.42 0.97 -14.44
N THR A 10 -1.49 0.77 -13.68
CA THR A 10 -2.89 0.99 -14.10
C THR A 10 -3.61 1.90 -13.14
N ALA A 11 -4.42 2.82 -13.66
CA ALA A 11 -5.14 3.82 -12.87
C ALA A 11 -6.10 3.24 -11.83
N ALA A 12 -6.63 2.03 -12.06
CA ALA A 12 -7.40 1.29 -11.08
C ALA A 12 -6.99 -0.18 -11.11
N GLN A 13 -6.72 -0.77 -9.94
CA GLN A 13 -6.41 -2.20 -9.82
C GLN A 13 -6.83 -2.74 -8.47
N SER A 14 -7.24 -4.00 -8.45
CA SER A 14 -7.40 -4.79 -7.24
C SER A 14 -6.51 -6.01 -7.31
N LEU A 15 -5.91 -6.35 -6.17
CA LEU A 15 -5.10 -7.55 -6.04
C LEU A 15 -5.21 -8.11 -4.62
N THR A 16 -4.91 -9.40 -4.51
CA THR A 16 -4.86 -10.09 -3.23
C THR A 16 -3.47 -10.67 -3.07
N CYS A 17 -2.85 -10.44 -1.92
CA CYS A 17 -1.51 -10.94 -1.60
C CYS A 17 -1.41 -11.35 -0.13
N PRO A 18 -0.57 -12.34 0.20
CA PRO A 18 -0.30 -12.70 1.58
C PRO A 18 0.66 -11.66 2.21
N ILE A 19 0.23 -10.99 3.26
CA ILE A 19 1.04 -10.03 4.03
C ILE A 19 0.94 -10.42 5.51
N ALA A 20 2.07 -10.61 6.19
CA ALA A 20 2.14 -11.02 7.60
C ALA A 20 1.28 -12.26 7.94
N GLY A 21 1.14 -13.19 6.99
CA GLY A 21 0.32 -14.40 7.15
C GLY A 21 -1.19 -14.22 6.93
N LEU A 22 -1.66 -12.99 6.68
CA LEU A 22 -3.06 -12.68 6.41
C LEU A 22 -3.31 -12.51 4.90
N GLN A 23 -4.52 -12.85 4.45
CA GLN A 23 -4.96 -12.58 3.08
C GLN A 23 -5.38 -11.11 2.96
N CYS A 24 -4.50 -10.30 2.34
CA CYS A 24 -4.72 -8.87 2.19
C CYS A 24 -5.21 -8.54 0.78
N GLN A 25 -6.43 -8.00 0.70
CA GLN A 25 -6.99 -7.43 -0.52
C GLN A 25 -6.71 -5.93 -0.55
N ILE A 26 -5.99 -5.49 -1.59
CA ILE A 26 -5.64 -4.10 -1.84
C ILE A 26 -6.44 -3.62 -3.05
N TRP A 27 -7.06 -2.45 -2.92
CA TRP A 27 -7.68 -1.76 -4.04
C TRP A 27 -7.07 -0.37 -4.17
N LEU A 28 -6.49 -0.09 -5.34
CA LEU A 28 -5.84 1.16 -5.68
C LEU A 28 -6.64 1.87 -6.78
N ARG A 29 -6.82 3.18 -6.62
CA ARG A 29 -7.50 4.03 -7.61
C ARG A 29 -6.86 5.41 -7.70
N GLN A 30 -6.52 5.83 -8.90
CA GLN A 30 -6.08 7.19 -9.22
C GLN A 30 -7.30 8.09 -9.36
N LEU A 31 -7.31 9.18 -8.60
CA LEU A 31 -8.24 10.30 -8.77
C LEU A 31 -7.46 11.56 -9.19
N ALA A 32 -8.19 12.63 -9.52
CA ALA A 32 -7.59 13.91 -9.88
C ALA A 32 -6.72 14.51 -8.75
N THR A 33 -7.01 14.17 -7.50
CA THR A 33 -6.32 14.67 -6.30
C THR A 33 -5.18 13.78 -5.82
N GLY A 34 -5.00 12.58 -6.39
CA GLY A 34 -3.96 11.65 -5.96
C GLY A 34 -4.36 10.18 -6.09
N LEU A 35 -3.47 9.30 -5.67
CA LEU A 35 -3.69 7.85 -5.61
C LEU A 35 -4.32 7.49 -4.26
N TYR A 36 -5.35 6.66 -4.26
CA TYR A 36 -6.06 6.22 -3.06
C TYR A 36 -6.00 4.71 -2.91
N LEU A 37 -5.91 4.26 -1.65
CA LEU A 37 -5.83 2.86 -1.28
C LEU A 37 -6.93 2.48 -0.28
N ASP A 38 -7.51 1.31 -0.52
CA ASP A 38 -8.29 0.55 0.45
C ASP A 38 -7.56 -0.76 0.76
N LEU A 39 -7.59 -1.18 2.02
CA LEU A 39 -6.97 -2.42 2.50
C LEU A 39 -7.98 -3.20 3.34
N THR A 40 -8.16 -4.47 3.00
CA THR A 40 -8.94 -5.44 3.79
C THR A 40 -8.05 -6.64 4.10
N ALA A 41 -7.91 -7.01 5.36
CA ALA A 41 -7.13 -8.17 5.80
C ALA A 41 -8.07 -9.21 6.42
N ASP A 42 -8.05 -10.44 5.92
CA ASP A 42 -8.91 -11.55 6.39
C ASP A 42 -10.36 -11.13 6.64
N THR A 43 -10.95 -10.46 5.64
CA THR A 43 -12.32 -9.89 5.62
C THR A 43 -12.57 -8.63 6.46
N ILE A 44 -11.61 -8.21 7.29
CA ILE A 44 -11.74 -7.03 8.12
C ILE A 44 -11.17 -5.81 7.37
N PRO A 45 -11.99 -4.77 7.09
CA PRO A 45 -11.50 -3.55 6.46
C PRO A 45 -10.58 -2.79 7.41
N LEU A 46 -9.33 -2.58 7.03
CA LEU A 46 -8.34 -1.84 7.82
C LEU A 46 -8.26 -0.37 7.38
N LEU A 47 -8.21 -0.13 6.07
CA LEU A 47 -8.07 1.20 5.48
C LEU A 47 -9.12 1.39 4.38
N ARG A 48 -9.70 2.59 4.30
CA ARG A 48 -10.65 2.97 3.24
C ARG A 48 -10.39 4.39 2.79
N GLY A 49 -10.11 4.56 1.49
CA GLY A 49 -9.95 5.87 0.86
C GLY A 49 -8.79 6.69 1.43
N ILE A 50 -7.69 6.05 1.82
CA ILE A 50 -6.50 6.75 2.29
C ILE A 50 -5.69 7.22 1.08
N ILE A 51 -5.30 8.49 1.09
CA ILE A 51 -4.40 9.04 0.06
C ILE A 51 -3.00 8.46 0.24
N CYS A 52 -2.41 8.02 -0.86
CA CYS A 52 -1.07 7.44 -0.91
C CYS A 52 -0.06 8.57 -1.10
N GLN A 53 0.81 8.74 -0.12
CA GLN A 53 1.90 9.72 -0.16
C GLN A 53 3.24 9.01 0.02
N ASN A 54 4.29 9.59 -0.53
CA ASN A 54 5.62 9.01 -0.43
C ASN A 54 6.09 8.94 1.03
N ALA A 55 6.76 7.83 1.40
CA ALA A 55 7.32 7.56 2.72
C ALA A 55 6.37 7.73 3.92
N THR A 56 5.05 7.80 3.66
CA THR A 56 4.03 7.99 4.69
C THR A 56 3.47 6.66 5.10
N ASP A 57 3.41 6.42 6.41
CA ASP A 57 2.77 5.24 6.95
C ASP A 57 1.25 5.33 6.77
N LEU A 58 0.73 4.37 6.01
CA LEU A 58 -0.69 4.21 5.72
C LEU A 58 -1.42 3.50 6.86
N ILE A 59 -0.75 2.61 7.60
CA ILE A 59 -1.33 1.90 8.75
C ILE A 59 -1.03 2.73 10.01
N ARG A 60 -1.80 3.79 10.23
CA ARG A 60 -1.62 4.70 11.38
C ARG A 60 -2.16 4.15 12.71
N ASN A 61 -2.60 2.89 12.75
CA ASN A 61 -3.19 2.29 13.94
C ASN A 61 -2.33 1.11 14.44
N PRO A 62 -1.67 1.24 15.60
CA PRO A 62 -0.84 0.17 16.15
C PRO A 62 -1.65 -1.04 16.62
N ALA A 63 -2.97 -0.91 16.81
CA ALA A 63 -3.87 -2.03 17.13
C ALA A 63 -4.46 -2.71 15.87
N SER A 64 -3.90 -2.44 14.69
CA SER A 64 -4.27 -3.10 13.44
C SER A 64 -3.91 -4.59 13.46
N LEU A 65 -4.64 -5.39 12.70
CA LEU A 65 -4.31 -6.80 12.46
C LEU A 65 -2.99 -6.99 11.71
N LEU A 66 -2.45 -5.92 11.15
CA LEU A 66 -1.15 -5.85 10.51
C LEU A 66 -0.22 -4.99 11.37
N PRO A 67 0.50 -5.59 12.34
CA PRO A 67 1.50 -4.89 13.15
C PRO A 67 2.74 -4.59 12.28
N GLY A 68 2.80 -3.38 11.76
CA GLY A 68 3.85 -2.98 10.85
C GLY A 68 3.53 -1.68 10.15
N ARG A 69 4.35 -1.35 9.15
CA ARG A 69 4.26 -0.12 8.38
C ARG A 69 3.95 -0.48 6.94
N LEU A 70 2.96 0.20 6.36
CA LEU A 70 2.65 0.09 4.93
C LEU A 70 2.91 1.44 4.29
N TYR A 71 3.85 1.53 3.36
CA TYR A 71 4.25 2.82 2.78
C TYR A 71 4.64 2.67 1.32
N PHE A 72 4.48 3.78 0.58
CA PHE A 72 5.07 3.90 -0.75
C PHE A 72 6.50 4.43 -0.66
N SER A 73 7.38 3.92 -1.52
CA SER A 73 8.71 4.48 -1.75
C SER A 73 8.85 4.91 -3.21
N ASP A 74 9.40 6.10 -3.43
CA ASP A 74 9.88 6.53 -4.74
C ASP A 74 11.36 6.17 -4.89
N THR A 75 11.66 5.29 -5.85
CA THR A 75 13.04 4.83 -6.11
C THR A 75 13.87 5.80 -6.94
N GLN A 76 13.27 6.87 -7.48
CA GLN A 76 13.95 7.83 -8.37
C GLN A 76 13.90 9.27 -7.85
N GLY A 77 13.28 9.52 -6.70
CA GLY A 77 13.09 10.86 -6.19
C GLY A 77 12.34 10.88 -4.86
N HIS A 78 11.46 11.88 -4.70
CA HIS A 78 10.64 12.07 -3.52
C HIS A 78 9.19 12.44 -3.86
N ASP A 79 8.72 12.06 -5.05
CA ASP A 79 7.38 12.41 -5.52
C ASP A 79 6.32 11.47 -4.94
N ASP A 80 5.10 11.97 -4.79
CA ASP A 80 3.94 11.14 -4.42
C ASP A 80 3.60 10.13 -5.54
N PRO A 81 3.12 8.93 -5.18
CA PRO A 81 2.88 7.87 -6.14
C PRO A 81 1.77 8.21 -7.14
N VAL A 82 2.10 8.07 -8.42
CA VAL A 82 1.13 8.14 -9.53
C VAL A 82 1.05 6.82 -10.27
N PHE A 83 -0.13 6.49 -10.81
CA PHE A 83 -0.40 5.18 -11.38
C PHE A 83 0.60 4.73 -12.45
N SER A 84 1.16 5.67 -13.24
CA SER A 84 2.07 5.37 -14.35
C SER A 84 3.41 4.78 -13.90
N GLY A 85 3.82 5.00 -12.64
CA GLY A 85 5.06 4.47 -12.08
C GLY A 85 4.89 3.32 -11.09
N LEU A 86 3.67 2.81 -10.89
CA LEU A 86 3.41 1.75 -9.92
C LEU A 86 4.09 0.44 -10.32
N GLY A 87 4.76 -0.19 -9.34
CA GLY A 87 5.47 -1.46 -9.52
C GLY A 87 6.87 -1.33 -10.13
N SER A 88 7.31 -0.11 -10.44
CA SER A 88 8.67 0.17 -10.93
C SER A 88 9.31 1.32 -10.14
N ARG A 89 8.84 2.55 -10.35
CA ARG A 89 9.31 3.74 -9.63
C ARG A 89 8.71 3.79 -8.22
N PHE A 90 7.39 3.69 -8.14
CA PHE A 90 6.62 3.74 -6.90
C PHE A 90 6.31 2.32 -6.43
N LEU A 91 6.97 1.93 -5.34
CA LEU A 91 6.85 0.59 -4.76
C LEU A 91 6.07 0.67 -3.46
N LEU A 92 5.10 -0.23 -3.29
CA LEU A 92 4.36 -0.38 -2.04
C LEU A 92 5.04 -1.46 -1.20
N HIS A 93 5.54 -1.06 -0.03
CA HIS A 93 6.21 -1.93 0.91
C HIS A 93 5.39 -2.13 2.15
N TYR A 94 5.37 -3.37 2.63
CA TYR A 94 5.00 -3.71 3.98
C TYR A 94 6.28 -4.07 4.75
N GLU A 95 6.49 -3.42 5.89
CA GLU A 95 7.57 -3.71 6.82
C GLU A 95 6.96 -4.17 8.14
N ASP A 96 7.21 -5.43 8.50
CA ASP A 96 6.75 -6.00 9.76
C ASP A 96 7.55 -5.44 10.95
N ASP A 97 6.87 -5.04 12.02
CA ASP A 97 7.47 -4.52 13.26
C ASP A 97 7.93 -5.66 14.21
N THR A 98 7.53 -6.91 13.93
CA THR A 98 8.01 -8.06 14.69
C THR A 98 9.46 -8.39 14.29
N SER A 99 10.41 -7.94 15.12
CA SER A 99 11.83 -8.35 15.12
C SER A 99 12.09 -9.45 16.14
#